data_AF-A0A0W1R528-F1
#
_entry.id   AF-A0A0W1R528-F1
#
_cell.length_a   1.000
_cell.length_b   1.000
_cell.length_c   1.000
_cell.angle_alpha   90.00
_cell.angle_beta   90.00
_cell.angle_gamma   90.00
#
_symmetry.space_group_name_H-M   'P 1'
#
loop_
_entity.id
_entity.type
_entity.pdbx_description
1 polymer ?
#
loop_
_entity_poly.entity_id
_entity_poly.type
_entity_poly.pdbx_seq_one_letter_code
_entity_poly.pdbx_strand_id
1 'polypeptide(L)'
;MPSIVPTPSEAAFVFVPLVVLVATSLWISQNAAARGHRFPNLLGAILAFVPVGVVAYLLVFVTNNPRRRPPTTTERWALTVLLAGAGSFLVGSVGLPPDPSSQGFWFVVTYVALLPLSHLVVYRRGYRRVTRPVARRVATLRSHE
;
A
#
# COMPACT_ATOMS: atom_id res chain seq x y z
N MET A 1 15.68 -18.64 27.61
CA MET A 1 14.31 -18.11 27.62
C MET A 1 14.26 -16.92 26.67
N PRO A 2 13.33 -16.86 25.70
CA PRO A 2 13.19 -15.66 24.88
C PRO A 2 12.82 -14.47 25.79
N SER A 3 13.49 -13.33 25.62
CA SER A 3 13.17 -12.11 26.35
C SER A 3 11.76 -11.64 25.95
N ILE A 4 10.93 -11.30 26.95
CA ILE A 4 9.58 -10.76 26.73
C ILE A 4 9.62 -9.40 25.99
N VAL A 5 10.74 -8.69 26.07
CA VAL A 5 10.96 -7.42 25.40
C VAL A 5 11.63 -7.68 24.05
N PRO A 6 11.01 -7.28 22.92
CA PRO A 6 11.63 -7.40 21.61
C PRO A 6 12.86 -6.50 21.52
N THR A 7 13.91 -7.01 20.88
CA THR A 7 15.07 -6.20 20.51
C THR A 7 14.65 -5.07 19.56
N PRO A 8 15.40 -3.96 19.49
CA PRO A 8 15.08 -2.86 18.57
C PRO A 8 14.93 -3.30 17.11
N SER A 9 15.72 -4.29 16.67
CA SER A 9 15.62 -4.90 15.34
C SER A 9 14.32 -5.68 15.14
N GLU A 10 13.90 -6.47 16.14
CA GLU A 10 12.61 -7.19 16.08
C GLU A 10 11.43 -6.23 16.11
N ALA A 11 11.50 -5.18 16.93
CA ALA A 11 10.49 -4.13 16.95
C ALA A 11 10.36 -3.43 15.60
N ALA A 12 11.47 -3.17 14.91
CA ALA A 12 11.50 -2.60 13.56
C ALA A 12 10.81 -3.51 12.53
N PHE A 13 11.05 -4.82 12.59
CA PHE A 13 10.37 -5.80 11.73
C PHE A 13 8.86 -5.86 11.92
N VAL A 14 8.36 -5.57 13.11
CA VAL A 14 6.91 -5.55 13.36
C VAL A 14 6.32 -4.18 13.02
N PHE A 15 7.06 -3.11 13.29
CA PHE A 15 6.60 -1.74 13.14
C PHE A 15 6.20 -1.41 11.70
N VAL A 16 7.08 -1.61 10.73
CA VAL A 16 6.80 -1.24 9.33
C VAL A 16 5.61 -2.02 8.77
N PRO A 17 5.54 -3.36 8.89
CA PRO A 17 4.36 -4.11 8.43
C PRO A 17 3.07 -3.66 9.10
N LEU A 18 3.09 -3.38 10.40
CA LEU A 18 1.90 -2.93 11.13
C LEU A 18 1.41 -1.57 10.64
N VAL A 19 2.33 -0.62 10.43
CA VAL A 19 2.02 0.70 9.86
C VAL A 19 1.45 0.56 8.45
N VAL A 20 2.05 -0.29 7.61
CA VAL A 20 1.57 -0.56 6.25
C VAL A 20 0.20 -1.24 6.27
N LEU A 21 -0.04 -2.14 7.21
CA LEU A 21 -1.32 -2.85 7.36
C LEU A 21 -2.44 -1.88 7.72
N VAL A 22 -2.21 -1.00 8.70
CA VAL A 22 -3.17 0.06 9.08
C VAL A 22 -3.42 1.00 7.90
N ALA A 23 -2.37 1.43 7.19
CA ALA A 23 -2.50 2.30 6.03
C ALA A 23 -3.25 1.62 4.88
N THR A 24 -3.01 0.33 4.63
CA THR A 24 -3.74 -0.46 3.64
C THR A 24 -5.23 -0.49 3.97
N SER A 25 -5.56 -0.83 5.21
CA SER A 25 -6.95 -0.88 5.68
C SER A 25 -7.64 0.47 5.53
N LEU A 26 -7.00 1.55 5.99
CA LEU A 26 -7.54 2.91 5.90
C LEU A 26 -7.75 3.35 4.44
N TRP A 27 -6.74 3.11 3.59
CA TRP A 27 -6.81 3.46 2.18
C TRP A 27 -7.95 2.73 1.49
N ILE A 28 -8.03 1.40 1.61
CA ILE A 28 -9.08 0.59 0.98
C ILE A 28 -10.46 0.99 1.50
N SER A 29 -10.61 1.17 2.82
CA SER A 29 -11.88 1.54 3.43
C SER A 29 -12.41 2.86 2.86
N GLN A 30 -11.58 3.90 2.85
CA GLN A 30 -11.99 5.20 2.31
C GLN A 30 -12.22 5.15 0.80
N ASN A 31 -11.39 4.40 0.08
CA ASN A 31 -11.50 4.21 -1.36
C ASN A 31 -12.81 3.50 -1.75
N ALA A 32 -13.17 2.45 -1.02
CA ALA A 32 -14.39 1.68 -1.23
C ALA A 32 -15.62 2.50 -0.83
N ALA A 33 -15.55 3.23 0.28
CA ALA A 33 -16.61 4.13 0.71
C ALA A 33 -16.83 5.29 -0.29
N ALA A 34 -15.78 5.75 -0.98
CA ALA A 34 -15.89 6.75 -2.04
C ALA A 34 -16.55 6.21 -3.32
N ARG A 35 -16.68 4.88 -3.45
CA ARG A 35 -17.29 4.17 -4.58
C ARG A 35 -18.65 3.55 -4.23
N GLY A 36 -19.13 3.74 -3.00
CA GLY A 36 -20.44 3.27 -2.55
C GLY A 36 -20.48 1.80 -2.12
N HIS A 37 -19.34 1.21 -1.73
CA HIS A 37 -19.33 -0.13 -1.13
C HIS A 37 -20.13 -0.14 0.18
N ARG A 38 -20.93 -1.18 0.43
CA ARG A 38 -21.79 -1.29 1.62
C ARG A 38 -21.00 -1.46 2.93
N PHE A 39 -19.91 -2.22 2.89
CA PHE A 39 -19.07 -2.53 4.06
C PHE A 39 -17.61 -2.14 3.83
N PRO A 40 -17.30 -0.84 3.73
CA PRO A 40 -15.96 -0.38 3.34
C PRO A 40 -14.88 -0.76 4.37
N ASN A 41 -15.18 -0.62 5.67
CA ASN A 41 -14.22 -0.88 6.73
C ASN A 41 -13.87 -2.36 6.84
N LEU A 42 -14.88 -3.25 6.69
CA LEU A 42 -14.66 -4.69 6.69
C LEU A 42 -13.80 -5.11 5.48
N LEU A 43 -14.09 -4.55 4.30
CA LEU A 43 -13.29 -4.80 3.10
C LEU A 43 -11.84 -4.36 3.30
N GLY A 44 -11.62 -3.17 3.88
CA GLY A 44 -10.29 -2.67 4.18
C GLY A 44 -9.54 -3.55 5.18
N ALA A 45 -10.20 -3.96 6.25
CA ALA A 45 -9.62 -4.86 7.25
C ALA A 45 -9.20 -6.20 6.63
N ILE A 46 -10.07 -6.84 5.84
CA ILE A 46 -9.77 -8.13 5.19
C ILE A 46 -8.61 -7.98 4.20
N LEU A 47 -8.69 -6.98 3.30
CA LEU A 47 -7.70 -6.83 2.25
C LEU A 47 -6.33 -6.36 2.75
N ALA A 48 -6.25 -5.78 3.94
CA ALA A 48 -4.97 -5.45 4.57
C ALA A 48 -4.11 -6.68 4.88
N PHE A 49 -4.72 -7.85 5.10
CA PHE A 49 -4.02 -9.12 5.31
C PHE A 49 -3.86 -9.96 4.04
N VAL A 50 -4.48 -9.56 2.93
CA VAL A 50 -4.52 -10.34 1.69
C VAL A 50 -3.98 -9.51 0.52
N PRO A 51 -2.65 -9.45 0.32
CA PRO A 51 -2.02 -8.61 -0.72
C PRO A 51 -2.55 -8.88 -2.13
N VAL A 52 -2.77 -10.15 -2.48
CA VAL A 52 -3.38 -10.55 -3.77
C VAL A 52 -4.80 -9.98 -3.91
N GLY A 53 -5.54 -9.90 -2.80
CA GLY A 53 -6.86 -9.30 -2.75
C GLY A 53 -6.85 -7.80 -3.03
N VAL A 54 -5.78 -7.07 -2.65
CA VAL A 54 -5.61 -5.65 -3.01
C VAL A 54 -5.46 -5.48 -4.52
N VAL A 55 -4.72 -6.38 -5.18
CA VAL A 55 -4.58 -6.40 -6.65
C VAL A 55 -5.92 -6.68 -7.32
N ALA A 56 -6.65 -7.71 -6.84
CA ALA A 56 -7.98 -8.04 -7.34
C ALA A 56 -8.96 -6.88 -7.15
N TYR A 57 -8.92 -6.21 -5.99
CA TYR A 57 -9.71 -5.02 -5.70
C TYR A 57 -9.45 -3.89 -6.69
N LEU A 58 -8.18 -3.63 -7.01
CA LEU A 58 -7.79 -2.62 -8.00
C LEU A 58 -8.27 -2.98 -9.41
N LEU A 59 -8.08 -4.24 -9.84
CA LEU A 59 -8.37 -4.66 -11.22
C LEU A 59 -9.87 -4.83 -11.48
N VAL A 60 -10.63 -5.34 -10.51
CA VAL A 60 -12.05 -5.68 -10.69
C VAL A 60 -12.92 -4.58 -10.11
N PHE A 61 -12.80 -4.28 -8.82
CA PHE A 61 -13.72 -3.38 -8.15
C PHE A 61 -13.48 -1.91 -8.56
N VAL A 62 -12.23 -1.43 -8.51
CA VAL A 62 -11.92 -0.03 -8.83
C VAL A 62 -12.13 0.30 -10.31
N THR A 63 -11.93 -0.66 -11.22
CA THR A 63 -12.19 -0.47 -12.66
C THR A 63 -13.66 -0.24 -12.95
N ASN A 64 -14.53 -1.02 -12.31
CA ASN A 64 -15.97 -1.05 -12.58
C ASN A 64 -16.78 -0.06 -11.75
N ASN A 65 -16.23 0.44 -10.64
CA ASN A 65 -16.94 1.34 -9.73
C ASN A 65 -16.28 2.72 -9.72
N PRO A 66 -16.81 3.68 -10.51
CA PRO A 66 -16.28 5.04 -10.51
C PRO A 66 -16.49 5.72 -9.16
N ARG A 67 -15.58 6.64 -8.83
CA ARG A 67 -15.65 7.40 -7.58
C ARG A 67 -16.80 8.39 -7.63
N ARG A 68 -17.57 8.46 -6.55
CA ARG A 68 -18.62 9.49 -6.33
C ARG A 68 -18.06 10.76 -5.69
N ARG A 69 -16.95 10.64 -4.96
CA ARG A 69 -16.31 11.73 -4.23
C ARG A 69 -14.79 11.77 -4.42
N PRO A 70 -14.17 12.97 -4.37
CA PRO A 70 -12.73 13.12 -4.52
C PRO A 70 -11.96 12.41 -3.40
N PRO A 71 -10.67 12.07 -3.60
CA PRO A 71 -9.83 11.49 -2.55
C PRO A 71 -9.59 12.47 -1.41
N THR A 72 -9.75 11.99 -0.18
CA THR A 72 -9.47 12.76 1.03
C THR A 72 -7.96 12.90 1.26
N THR A 73 -7.56 13.82 2.14
CA THR A 73 -6.17 13.96 2.59
C THR A 73 -5.69 12.69 3.31
N THR A 74 -6.51 12.11 4.18
CA THR A 74 -6.22 10.86 4.89
C THR A 74 -5.99 9.70 3.93
N GLU A 75 -6.82 9.57 2.88
CA GLU A 75 -6.66 8.52 1.86
C GLU A 75 -5.34 8.69 1.08
N ARG A 76 -4.93 9.94 0.82
CA ARG A 76 -3.65 10.22 0.16
C ARG A 76 -2.47 9.86 1.05
N TRP A 77 -2.51 10.22 2.34
CA TRP A 77 -1.47 9.85 3.30
C TRP A 77 -1.36 8.34 3.48
N ALA A 78 -2.50 7.65 3.60
CA ALA A 78 -2.54 6.20 3.67
C ALA A 78 -1.93 5.55 2.42
N LEU A 79 -2.20 6.09 1.22
CA LEU A 79 -1.57 5.64 -0.01
C LEU A 79 -0.06 5.91 -0.04
N THR A 80 0.39 7.07 0.46
CA THR A 80 1.81 7.42 0.58
C THR A 80 2.54 6.40 1.45
N VAL A 81 2.02 6.13 2.64
CA VAL A 81 2.56 5.12 3.57
C VAL A 81 2.60 3.73 2.94
N LEU A 82 1.50 3.33 2.30
CA LEU A 82 1.41 2.05 1.60
C LEU A 82 2.49 1.90 0.52
N LEU A 83 2.69 2.92 -0.31
CA LEU A 83 3.69 2.90 -1.38
C LEU A 83 5.12 2.89 -0.85
N ALA A 84 5.40 3.66 0.20
CA ALA A 84 6.71 3.63 0.86
C ALA A 84 7.00 2.23 1.41
N GLY A 85 6.01 1.62 2.07
CA GLY A 85 6.09 0.24 2.58
C GLY A 85 6.34 -0.78 1.48
N ALA A 86 5.51 -0.78 0.44
CA ALA A 86 5.67 -1.67 -0.70
C ALA A 86 7.04 -1.48 -1.37
N GLY A 87 7.49 -0.24 -1.55
CA GLY A 87 8.80 0.07 -2.09
C GLY A 87 9.94 -0.42 -1.19
N SER A 88 9.83 -0.28 0.13
CA SER A 88 10.84 -0.80 1.05
C SER A 88 10.93 -2.32 1.04
N PHE A 89 9.81 -3.03 0.85
CA PHE A 89 9.81 -4.48 0.64
C PHE A 89 10.50 -4.88 -0.66
N LEU A 90 10.24 -4.17 -1.76
CA LEU A 90 10.90 -4.46 -3.04
C LEU A 90 12.41 -4.21 -2.97
N VAL A 91 12.83 -3.05 -2.46
CA VAL A 91 14.26 -2.76 -2.25
C VAL A 91 14.88 -3.75 -1.28
N GLY A 92 14.14 -4.07 -0.21
CA GLY A 92 14.53 -5.03 0.81
C GLY A 92 14.82 -6.42 0.28
N SER A 93 13.98 -6.89 -0.66
CA SER A 93 14.12 -8.22 -1.28
C SER A 93 15.31 -8.36 -2.21
N VAL A 94 15.86 -7.26 -2.74
CA VAL A 94 16.92 -7.29 -3.76
C VAL A 94 18.29 -6.94 -3.16
N GLY A 95 18.34 -6.05 -2.16
CA GLY A 95 19.59 -5.42 -1.73
C GLY A 95 19.99 -5.62 -0.28
N LEU A 96 19.18 -6.25 0.57
CA LEU A 96 19.50 -6.38 1.99
C LEU A 96 20.35 -7.62 2.28
N PRO A 97 21.40 -7.48 3.12
CA PRO A 97 22.16 -8.62 3.59
C PRO A 97 21.22 -9.62 4.27
N PRO A 98 21.46 -10.95 4.13
CA PRO A 98 20.58 -11.99 4.64
C PRO A 98 20.55 -12.07 6.18
N ASP A 99 21.23 -11.17 6.89
CA ASP A 99 21.25 -11.14 8.34
C ASP A 99 19.98 -10.46 8.89
N PRO A 100 19.16 -11.16 9.70
CA PRO A 100 17.90 -10.59 10.21
C PRO A 100 18.11 -9.30 11.01
N SER A 101 19.17 -9.24 11.81
CA SER A 101 19.49 -8.11 12.68
C SER A 101 19.60 -6.77 11.93
N SER A 102 20.37 -6.73 10.84
CA SER A 102 20.56 -5.52 10.04
C SER A 102 19.38 -5.29 9.10
N GLN A 103 18.73 -6.36 8.65
CA GLN A 103 17.60 -6.28 7.74
C GLN A 103 16.45 -5.44 8.34
N GLY A 104 16.08 -5.64 9.61
CA GLY A 104 15.03 -4.84 10.26
C GLY A 104 15.34 -3.35 10.33
N PHE A 105 16.59 -3.00 10.64
CA PHE A 105 17.06 -1.62 10.65
C PHE A 105 17.00 -1.00 9.25
N TRP A 106 17.54 -1.69 8.24
CA TRP A 106 17.54 -1.19 6.87
C TRP A 106 16.15 -1.10 6.25
N PHE A 107 15.21 -1.95 6.67
CA PHE A 107 13.80 -1.85 6.29
C PHE A 107 13.22 -0.50 6.73
N VAL A 108 13.44 -0.12 7.99
CA VAL A 108 12.98 1.18 8.51
C VAL A 108 13.68 2.34 7.78
N VAL A 109 15.00 2.27 7.60
CA VAL A 109 15.75 3.30 6.88
C VAL A 109 15.21 3.48 5.47
N THR A 110 15.03 2.40 4.73
CA THR A 110 14.52 2.42 3.36
C THR A 110 13.07 2.93 3.31
N TYR A 111 12.23 2.51 4.24
CA TYR A 111 10.86 2.98 4.37
C TYR A 111 10.80 4.50 4.58
N VAL A 112 11.58 5.02 5.54
CA VAL A 112 11.67 6.46 5.81
C VAL A 112 12.22 7.23 4.61
N ALA A 113 13.23 6.70 3.93
CA ALA A 113 13.80 7.30 2.72
C ALA A 113 12.78 7.34 1.55
N LEU A 114 11.88 6.36 1.47
CA LEU A 114 10.84 6.29 0.43
C LEU A 114 9.58 7.09 0.76
N LEU A 115 9.35 7.51 1.99
CA LEU A 115 8.23 8.40 2.35
C LEU A 115 8.18 9.71 1.53
N PRO A 116 9.26 10.50 1.39
CA PRO A 116 9.22 11.71 0.56
C PRO A 116 8.97 11.38 -0.92
N LEU A 117 9.56 10.30 -1.44
CA LEU A 117 9.36 9.90 -2.83
C LEU A 117 7.92 9.48 -3.10
N SER A 118 7.35 8.64 -2.24
CA SER A 118 5.95 8.21 -2.33
C SER A 118 4.98 9.37 -2.14
N HIS A 119 5.30 10.32 -1.26
CA HIS A 119 4.53 11.57 -1.11
C HIS A 119 4.52 12.36 -2.43
N LEU A 120 5.68 12.57 -3.04
CA LEU A 120 5.77 13.21 -4.35
C LEU A 120 4.99 12.46 -5.43
N VAL A 121 5.03 11.13 -5.45
CA VAL A 121 4.26 10.33 -6.41
C VAL A 121 2.75 10.55 -6.22
N VAL A 122 2.26 10.49 -4.98
CA VAL A 122 0.81 10.62 -4.70
C VAL A 122 0.31 12.04 -4.97
N TYR A 123 1.08 13.05 -4.58
CA TYR A 123 0.64 14.45 -4.64
C TYR A 123 0.98 15.14 -5.98
N ARG A 124 2.15 14.88 -6.59
CA ARG A 124 2.54 15.49 -7.89
C ARG A 124 2.06 14.71 -9.11
N ARG A 125 2.20 13.38 -9.16
CA ARG A 125 1.73 12.58 -10.32
C ARG A 125 0.22 12.37 -10.32
N GLY A 126 -0.44 12.76 -9.23
CA GLY A 126 -1.88 12.74 -9.05
C GLY A 126 -2.38 11.36 -8.64
N TYR A 127 -2.99 11.30 -7.46
CA TYR A 127 -3.64 10.13 -6.87
C TYR A 127 -4.37 9.24 -7.89
N ARG A 128 -5.14 9.84 -8.81
CA ARG A 128 -5.90 9.10 -9.84
C ARG A 128 -5.03 8.29 -10.79
N ARG A 129 -3.81 8.73 -11.10
CA ARG A 129 -2.89 7.97 -11.98
C ARG A 129 -2.34 6.75 -11.26
N VAL A 130 -2.01 6.90 -9.99
CA VAL A 130 -1.48 5.82 -9.15
C VAL A 130 -2.52 4.72 -8.94
N THR A 131 -3.78 5.10 -8.67
CA THR A 131 -4.85 4.13 -8.38
C THR A 131 -5.60 3.68 -9.63
N ARG A 132 -5.13 4.04 -10.84
CA ARG A 132 -5.76 3.59 -12.09
C ARG A 132 -5.21 2.21 -12.43
N PRO A 133 -6.06 1.17 -12.48
CA PRO A 133 -5.62 -0.15 -12.90
C PRO A 133 -5.07 -0.10 -14.33
N VAL A 134 -3.90 -0.71 -14.54
CA VAL A 134 -3.19 -0.76 -15.83
C VAL A 134 -4.05 -1.41 -16.93
N ALA A 135 -5.01 -2.25 -16.55
CA ALA A 135 -5.92 -2.97 -17.45
C ALA A 135 -6.64 -2.08 -18.48
N ARG A 136 -6.89 -0.79 -18.20
CA ARG A 136 -7.47 0.11 -19.22
C ARG A 136 -6.59 0.32 -20.45
N ARG A 137 -5.26 0.13 -20.35
CA ARG A 137 -4.36 0.20 -21.52
C ARG A 137 -4.38 -1.08 -22.35
N VAL A 138 -4.59 -2.24 -21.72
CA VAL A 138 -4.60 -3.53 -22.41
C VAL A 138 -5.92 -3.75 -23.14
N ALA A 139 -7.05 -3.34 -22.55
CA ALA A 139 -8.35 -3.43 -23.20
C ALA A 139 -8.45 -2.59 -24.50
N THR A 140 -7.81 -1.42 -24.53
CA THR A 140 -7.71 -0.59 -25.75
C THR A 140 -6.78 -1.16 -26.82
N LEU A 141 -5.78 -1.97 -26.44
CA LEU A 141 -4.91 -2.63 -27.42
C LEU A 141 -5.60 -3.84 -28.06
N ARG A 142 -6.45 -4.55 -27.31
CA ARG A 142 -7.23 -5.69 -27.79
C ARG A 142 -8.44 -5.33 -28.65
N SER A 143 -8.87 -4.07 -28.68
CA SER A 143 -10.01 -3.62 -29.51
C SER A 143 -9.59 -3.14 -30.91
N HIS A 144 -8.31 -3.25 -31.25
CA HIS A 144 -7.74 -2.92 -32.57
C HIS A 144 -7.21 -4.16 -33.31
N GLU A 145 -7.48 -5.36 -32.77
CA GLU A 145 -7.34 -6.66 -33.46
C GLU A 145 -8.74 -7.14 -33.87
#